data_AF-A0A350LK86-F1
#
_entry.id   AF-A0A350LK86-F1
#
_cell.length_a   1.000
_cell.length_b   1.000
_cell.length_c   1.000
_cell.angle_alpha   90.00
_cell.angle_beta   90.00
_cell.angle_gamma   90.00
#
_symmetry.space_group_name_H-M   'P 1'
#
loop_
_entity.id
_entity.type
_entity.pdbx_description
1 polymer ?
#
loop_
_entity_poly.entity_id
_entity_poly.type
_entity_poly.pdbx_seq_one_letter_code
_entity_poly.pdbx_strand_id
1 'polypeptide(L)'
;MAEENQTNENEQQVAFQLQRCYLKDASVEMPAAPELFAKAPEAQPEFELQFEVATAALENPIHEVCVRATVTVKAGDKVLTIVECK
;
A
#
# COMPACT_ATOMS: atom_id res chain seq x y z
N MET A 1 39.91 12.10 -44.72
CA MET A 1 40.06 12.57 -43.34
C MET A 1 38.64 12.47 -42.77
N ALA A 2 38.24 11.32 -42.20
CA ALA A 2 38.58 10.91 -40.83
C ALA A 2 38.25 12.08 -39.88
N GLU A 3 37.20 12.06 -39.07
CA GLU A 3 36.80 11.02 -38.13
C GLU A 3 35.28 11.02 -37.90
N GLU A 4 34.73 9.81 -37.77
CA GLU A 4 33.57 9.49 -36.95
C GLU A 4 33.83 9.98 -35.51
N ASN A 5 32.80 10.50 -34.83
CA ASN A 5 32.73 10.35 -33.39
C ASN A 5 31.30 10.03 -32.97
N GLN A 6 30.97 8.75 -33.07
CA GLN A 6 29.87 8.15 -32.34
C GLN A 6 30.26 8.09 -30.87
N THR A 7 29.67 8.95 -30.05
CA THR A 7 29.73 8.80 -28.60
C THR A 7 28.81 7.64 -28.22
N ASN A 8 29.42 6.48 -27.94
CA ASN A 8 28.79 5.35 -27.26
C ASN A 8 28.45 5.77 -25.83
N GLU A 9 27.20 6.14 -25.57
CA GLU A 9 26.64 6.14 -24.22
C GLU A 9 25.93 4.80 -24.01
N ASN A 10 26.69 3.80 -23.55
CA ASN A 10 26.13 2.63 -22.88
C ASN A 10 25.48 3.10 -21.57
N GLU A 11 24.29 3.67 -21.67
CA GLU A 11 23.38 3.78 -20.54
C GLU A 11 23.03 2.35 -20.13
N GLN A 12 23.71 1.86 -19.09
CA GLN A 12 23.39 0.61 -18.45
C GLN A 12 21.97 0.74 -17.88
N GLN A 13 20.98 0.37 -18.70
CA GLN A 13 19.58 0.54 -18.42
C GLN A 13 19.25 -0.20 -17.11
N VAL A 14 18.89 0.55 -16.08
CA VAL A 14 18.50 -0.01 -14.78
C VAL A 14 17.28 -0.89 -15.01
N ALA A 15 17.47 -2.21 -14.97
CA ALA A 15 16.41 -3.18 -15.19
C ALA A 15 15.62 -3.38 -13.90
N PHE A 16 14.36 -2.93 -13.89
CA PHE A 16 13.39 -3.22 -12.84
C PHE A 16 12.46 -4.34 -13.31
N GLN A 17 12.35 -5.41 -12.51
CA GLN A 17 11.45 -6.53 -12.81
C GLN A 17 10.64 -6.91 -11.57
N LEU A 18 9.31 -6.80 -11.65
CA LEU A 18 8.41 -7.29 -10.62
C LEU A 18 8.39 -8.82 -10.64
N GLN A 19 8.93 -9.45 -9.60
CA GLN A 19 8.95 -10.91 -9.49
C GLN A 19 7.58 -11.46 -9.07
N ARG A 20 6.99 -10.91 -8.00
CA ARG A 20 5.71 -11.33 -7.43
C ARG A 20 5.03 -10.15 -6.73
N CYS A 21 3.71 -10.19 -6.70
CA CYS A 21 2.87 -9.34 -5.85
C CYS A 21 1.93 -10.25 -5.08
N TYR A 22 1.87 -10.08 -3.76
CA TYR A 22 1.03 -10.88 -2.87
C TYR A 22 0.60 -10.05 -1.68
N LEU A 23 -0.52 -10.45 -1.08
CA LEU A 23 -1.02 -9.91 0.17
C LEU A 23 -0.39 -10.71 1.32
N LYS A 24 0.32 -10.04 2.21
CA LYS A 24 0.96 -10.66 3.38
C LYS A 24 -0.04 -10.81 4.52
N ASP A 25 -0.83 -9.77 4.72
CA ASP A 25 -1.80 -9.72 5.81
C ASP A 25 -3.01 -8.88 5.39
N ALA A 26 -4.18 -9.26 5.89
CA ALA A 26 -5.36 -8.44 5.83
C ALA A 26 -6.26 -8.73 7.02
N SER A 27 -6.71 -7.67 7.68
CA SER A 27 -7.66 -7.73 8.77
C SER A 27 -8.82 -6.75 8.51
N VAL A 28 -10.00 -7.15 8.98
CA VAL A 28 -11.21 -6.32 8.94
C VAL A 28 -11.90 -6.49 10.28
N GLU A 29 -12.14 -5.38 10.95
CA GLU A 29 -12.82 -5.34 12.24
C GLU A 29 -14.00 -4.36 12.20
N MET A 30 -15.14 -4.79 12.70
CA MET A 30 -16.37 -3.98 12.77
C MET A 30 -16.89 -3.94 14.21
N PRO A 31 -16.28 -3.14 15.10
CA PRO A 31 -16.62 -3.13 16.52
C PRO A 31 -18.06 -2.68 16.80
N ALA A 32 -18.65 -1.87 15.93
CA ALA A 32 -20.03 -1.41 16.03
C ALA A 32 -21.07 -2.38 15.40
N ALA A 33 -20.63 -3.52 14.84
CA ALA A 33 -21.54 -4.51 14.29
C ALA A 33 -22.19 -5.37 15.40
N PRO A 34 -23.44 -5.83 15.21
CA PRO A 34 -24.31 -5.61 14.06
C PRO A 34 -25.17 -4.33 14.16
N GLU A 35 -25.12 -3.61 15.28
CA GLU A 35 -26.03 -2.49 15.57
C GLU A 35 -25.97 -1.37 14.51
N LEU A 36 -24.78 -1.12 13.96
CA LEU A 36 -24.52 -0.27 12.79
C LEU A 36 -25.48 -0.53 11.61
N PHE A 37 -25.91 -1.77 11.39
CA PHE A 37 -26.77 -2.12 10.26
C PHE A 37 -28.25 -1.87 10.54
N ALA A 38 -28.65 -1.80 11.81
CA ALA A 38 -30.03 -1.60 12.21
C ALA A 38 -30.40 -0.10 12.34
N LYS A 39 -29.41 0.75 12.62
CA LYS A 39 -29.59 2.20 12.77
C LYS A 39 -28.62 2.93 11.86
N ALA A 40 -29.15 3.78 10.98
CA ALA A 40 -28.31 4.67 10.21
C ALA A 40 -27.45 5.51 11.18
N PRO A 41 -26.14 5.65 10.96
CA PRO A 41 -25.30 6.53 11.76
C PRO A 41 -25.86 7.95 11.75
N GLU A 42 -25.96 8.58 12.93
CA GLU A 42 -26.46 9.95 13.04
C GLU A 42 -25.48 10.97 12.44
N ALA A 43 -24.19 10.62 12.37
CA ALA A 43 -23.13 11.42 11.78
C ALA A 43 -22.66 10.84 10.45
N GLN A 44 -22.23 11.71 9.54
CA GLN A 44 -21.66 11.30 8.26
C GLN A 44 -20.33 10.56 8.50
N PRO A 45 -20.07 9.45 7.81
CA PRO A 45 -18.84 8.70 8.00
C PRO A 45 -17.62 9.46 7.46
N GLU A 46 -16.55 9.47 8.26
CA GLU A 46 -15.25 10.03 7.93
C GLU A 46 -14.22 8.91 7.75
N PHE A 47 -13.33 9.09 6.79
CA PHE A 47 -12.28 8.13 6.45
C PHE A 47 -10.91 8.66 6.89
N GLU A 48 -10.27 7.94 7.79
CA GLU A 48 -8.87 8.14 8.17
C GLU A 48 -8.01 7.07 7.48
N LEU A 49 -7.07 7.50 6.63
CA LEU A 49 -6.14 6.60 5.94
C LEU A 49 -4.71 6.83 6.42
N GLN A 50 -4.02 5.75 6.73
CA GLN A 50 -2.61 5.74 7.10
C GLN A 50 -1.88 4.75 6.20
N PHE A 51 -0.75 5.20 5.62
CA PHE A 51 0.06 4.40 4.72
C PHE A 51 1.49 4.34 5.22
N GLU A 52 2.06 3.14 5.22
CA GLU A 52 3.45 2.88 5.58
C GLU A 52 4.09 2.05 4.48
N VAL A 53 5.30 2.44 4.06
CA VAL A 53 6.08 1.68 3.08
C VAL A 53 7.35 1.20 3.75
N ALA A 54 7.57 -0.10 3.71
CA ALA A 54 8.77 -0.74 4.20
C ALA A 54 9.47 -1.48 3.05
N THR A 55 10.80 -1.44 3.04
CA THR A 55 11.62 -2.17 2.08
C THR A 55 12.60 -3.07 2.83
N ALA A 56 12.81 -4.28 2.30
CA ALA A 56 13.77 -5.24 2.83
C ALA A 56 14.51 -5.91 1.68
N ALA A 57 15.82 -6.10 1.83
CA ALA A 57 16.58 -6.95 0.91
C ALA A 57 16.33 -8.42 1.28
N LEU A 58 15.86 -9.23 0.32
CA LEU A 58 15.70 -10.68 0.53
C LEU A 58 16.97 -11.43 0.13
N GLU A 59 17.46 -11.14 -1.07
CA GLU A 59 18.67 -11.71 -1.66
C GLU A 59 19.20 -10.70 -2.70
N ASN A 60 20.48 -10.66 -3.05
CA ASN A 60 20.90 -9.76 -4.14
C ASN A 60 20.53 -10.38 -5.50
N PRO A 61 19.79 -9.71 -6.40
CA PRO A 61 19.26 -8.32 -6.38
C PRO A 61 17.75 -8.19 -6.06
N ILE A 62 17.16 -9.15 -5.37
CA ILE A 62 15.74 -9.23 -4.99
C ILE A 62 15.42 -8.40 -3.73
N HIS A 63 14.50 -7.45 -3.88
CA HIS A 63 13.95 -6.66 -2.80
C HIS A 63 12.47 -6.99 -2.56
N GLU A 64 12.06 -7.06 -1.30
CA GLU A 64 10.66 -7.01 -0.90
C GLU A 64 10.28 -5.55 -0.63
N VAL A 65 9.21 -5.09 -1.29
CA VAL A 65 8.56 -3.82 -1.01
C VAL A 65 7.19 -4.14 -0.46
N CYS A 66 6.90 -3.64 0.73
CA CYS A 66 5.69 -3.93 1.45
C CYS A 66 4.97 -2.63 1.80
N VAL A 67 3.70 -2.54 1.40
CA VAL A 67 2.87 -1.36 1.61
C VAL A 67 1.79 -1.75 2.60
N ARG A 68 1.87 -1.20 3.81
CA ARG A 68 0.82 -1.34 4.82
C ARG A 68 -0.14 -0.18 4.71
N ALA A 69 -1.43 -0.48 4.61
CA ALA A 69 -2.50 0.51 4.62
C ALA A 69 -3.44 0.20 5.77
N THR A 70 -3.75 1.21 6.57
CA THR A 70 -4.75 1.13 7.64
C THR A 70 -5.83 2.18 7.35
N VAL A 71 -7.06 1.72 7.20
CA VAL A 71 -8.25 2.54 6.94
C VAL A 71 -9.15 2.43 8.15
N THR A 72 -9.41 3.56 8.80
CA THR A 72 -10.37 3.65 9.91
C THR A 72 -11.55 4.49 9.48
N VAL A 73 -12.75 3.94 9.57
CA VAL A 73 -14.00 4.64 9.29
C VAL A 73 -14.67 4.98 10.60
N LYS A 74 -14.95 6.26 10.84
CA LYS A 74 -15.63 6.76 12.04
C LYS A 74 -16.91 7.50 11.68
N ALA A 75 -17.88 7.52 12.58
CA ALA A 75 -19.03 8.41 12.50
C ALA A 75 -19.23 9.06 13.87
N GLY A 76 -18.88 10.34 13.98
CA GLY A 76 -18.70 11.00 15.28
C GLY A 76 -17.64 10.27 16.10
N ASP A 77 -17.95 9.95 17.36
CA ASP A 77 -17.02 9.26 18.27
C ASP A 77 -16.98 7.73 18.11
N LYS A 78 -17.76 7.16 17.19
CA LYS A 78 -17.85 5.70 17.00
C LYS A 78 -16.98 5.25 15.84
N VAL A 79 -16.15 4.25 16.09
CA VAL A 79 -15.45 3.50 15.03
C VAL A 79 -16.42 2.52 14.41
N LEU A 80 -16.66 2.66 13.11
CA LEU A 80 -17.54 1.78 12.34
C LEU A 80 -16.79 0.55 11.85
N THR A 81 -15.61 0.76 11.27
CA THR A 81 -14.81 -0.29 10.65
C THR A 81 -13.35 0.11 10.66
N ILE A 82 -12.48 -0.87 10.87
CA ILE A 82 -11.04 -0.77 10.67
C ILE A 82 -10.67 -1.84 9.64
N VAL A 83 -9.94 -1.44 8.61
CA VAL A 83 -9.35 -2.36 7.63
C VAL A 83 -7.85 -2.13 7.63
N GLU A 84 -7.09 -3.21 7.77
CA GLU A 84 -5.64 -3.17 7.61
C GLU A 84 -5.23 -4.17 6.54
N CYS A 85 -4.27 -3.81 5.69
CA CYS A 85 -3.66 -4.73 4.75
C CYS A 85 -2.17 -4.43 4.58
N LYS A 86 -1.40 -5.46 4.19
CA LYS A 86 0.07 -5.41 4.08
C LYS A 86 0.59 -6.27 2.93
#